data_AF-A0A7U9REP4-F1
#
_entry.id   AF-A0A7U9REP4-F1
#
_cell.length_a   1.000
_cell.length_b   1.000
_cell.length_c   1.000
_cell.angle_alpha   90.00
_cell.angle_beta   90.00
_cell.angle_gamma   90.00
#
_symmetry.space_group_name_H-M   'P 1'
#
loop_
_entity.id
_entity.type
_entity.pdbx_description
1 polymer ?
#
loop_
_entity_poly.entity_id
_entity_poly.type
_entity_poly.pdbx_seq_one_letter_code
_entity_poly.pdbx_strand_id
1 'polypeptide(L)'
;MIEELKKKIEDSCYWDARVKVLESNYFGDEVKLVYEDNSGEIIYLFEECYKINIEHAIEYPKDIPSKELKTTQIPYFMQDVEVNTILSGDKKYLEFKINIYPIKLYIICKKFNIC
;
A
#
# COMPACT_ATOMS: atom_id res chain seq x y z
N MET A 1 11.03 -6.68 -16.26
CA MET A 1 11.28 -5.95 -15.00
C MET A 1 10.04 -5.24 -14.47
N ILE A 2 9.57 -4.11 -15.04
CA ILE A 2 8.37 -3.43 -14.49
C ILE A 2 7.07 -4.18 -14.80
N GLU A 3 6.94 -4.76 -15.99
CA GLU A 3 5.77 -5.58 -16.36
C GLU A 3 5.68 -6.88 -15.55
N GLU A 4 6.82 -7.49 -15.20
CA GLU A 4 6.85 -8.64 -14.29
C GLU A 4 6.41 -8.25 -12.88
N LEU A 5 6.78 -7.05 -12.43
CA LEU A 5 6.34 -6.53 -11.13
C LEU A 5 4.83 -6.25 -11.14
N LYS A 6 4.31 -5.59 -12.18
CA LYS A 6 2.86 -5.40 -12.36
C LYS A 6 2.12 -6.73 -12.33
N LYS A 7 2.63 -7.73 -13.06
CA LYS A 7 2.05 -9.07 -13.05
C LYS A 7 2.06 -9.70 -11.65
N LYS A 8 3.16 -9.60 -10.89
CA LYS A 8 3.22 -10.11 -9.51
C LYS A 8 2.21 -9.42 -8.58
N ILE A 9 1.98 -8.13 -8.77
CA ILE A 9 0.96 -7.36 -8.05
C ILE A 9 -0.43 -7.88 -8.40
N GLU A 10 -0.77 -8.02 -9.68
CA GLU A 10 -2.06 -8.59 -10.12
C GLU A 10 -2.26 -10.02 -9.60
N ASP A 11 -1.22 -10.86 -9.68
CA ASP A 11 -1.24 -12.24 -9.20
C ASP A 11 -1.32 -12.34 -7.65
N SER A 12 -1.17 -11.23 -6.92
CA SER A 12 -1.28 -11.18 -5.45
C SER A 12 -2.69 -10.85 -4.95
N CYS A 13 -3.70 -10.93 -5.82
CA CYS A 13 -5.13 -10.93 -5.47
C CYS A 13 -5.57 -9.77 -4.54
N TYR A 14 -5.03 -8.56 -4.75
CA TYR A 14 -5.33 -7.41 -3.89
C TYR A 14 -6.77 -6.87 -4.07
N TRP A 15 -7.45 -7.20 -5.15
CA TRP A 15 -8.79 -6.68 -5.46
C TRP A 15 -9.79 -7.00 -4.34
N ASP A 16 -10.37 -5.96 -3.76
CA ASP A 16 -11.29 -6.00 -2.61
C ASP A 16 -10.71 -6.72 -1.37
N ALA A 17 -9.38 -6.79 -1.27
CA ALA A 17 -8.71 -7.38 -0.11
C ALA A 17 -8.73 -6.43 1.09
N ARG A 18 -9.08 -6.95 2.27
CA ARG A 18 -9.14 -6.15 3.50
C ARG A 18 -7.74 -5.80 3.96
N VAL A 19 -7.45 -4.52 4.12
CA VAL A 19 -6.21 -4.03 4.71
C VAL A 19 -6.28 -4.17 6.23
N LYS A 20 -5.25 -4.79 6.80
CA LYS A 20 -5.07 -4.97 8.24
C LYS A 20 -4.09 -3.99 8.84
N VAL A 21 -3.03 -3.68 8.11
CA VAL A 21 -1.91 -2.89 8.60
C VAL A 21 -1.46 -1.92 7.51
N LEU A 22 -1.28 -0.66 7.88
CA LEU A 22 -0.54 0.33 7.11
C LEU A 22 0.38 1.08 8.08
N GLU A 23 1.67 0.77 8.04
CA GLU A 23 2.68 1.27 8.96
C GLU A 23 3.80 1.98 8.21
N SER A 24 4.26 3.09 8.76
CA SER A 24 5.49 3.76 8.33
C SER A 24 6.54 3.56 9.40
N ASN A 25 7.62 2.86 9.03
CA ASN A 25 8.69 2.44 9.93
C ASN A 25 9.97 3.19 9.62
N TYR A 26 10.90 3.21 10.57
CA TYR A 26 12.25 3.78 10.43
C TYR A 26 12.26 5.20 9.82
N PHE A 27 11.47 6.10 10.41
CA PHE A 27 11.33 7.49 9.94
C PHE A 27 10.79 7.62 8.51
N GLY A 28 10.04 6.62 8.05
CA GLY A 28 9.49 6.58 6.69
C GLY A 28 10.47 6.07 5.64
N ASP A 29 11.57 5.42 6.04
CA ASP A 29 12.41 4.68 5.09
C ASP A 29 11.69 3.39 4.61
N GLU A 30 10.85 2.82 5.48
CA GLU A 30 10.02 1.66 5.14
C GLU A 30 8.52 1.96 5.30
N VAL A 31 7.72 1.40 4.40
CA VAL A 31 6.26 1.31 4.54
C VAL A 31 5.85 -0.14 4.43
N LYS A 32 5.03 -0.60 5.37
CA LYS A 32 4.46 -1.94 5.39
C LYS A 32 2.96 -1.86 5.22
N LEU A 33 2.44 -2.55 4.21
CA LEU A 33 1.01 -2.71 3.95
C LEU A 33 0.68 -4.20 3.99
N VAL A 34 -0.26 -4.59 4.85
CA VAL A 34 -0.70 -5.99 4.99
C VAL A 34 -2.18 -6.09 4.67
N TYR A 35 -2.56 -7.05 3.84
CA TYR A 35 -3.95 -7.34 3.52
C TYR A 35 -4.23 -8.85 3.53
N GLU A 36 -5.50 -9.21 3.72
CA GLU A 36 -5.97 -10.60 3.72
C GLU A 36 -6.35 -11.05 2.31
N ASP A 37 -5.78 -12.17 1.87
CA ASP A 37 -6.32 -13.00 0.78
C ASP A 37 -6.94 -14.29 1.38
N ASN A 38 -7.71 -15.02 0.59
CA ASN A 38 -8.29 -16.32 0.95
C ASN A 38 -7.24 -17.34 1.44
N SER A 39 -5.98 -17.18 1.04
CA SER A 39 -4.87 -18.09 1.36
C SER A 39 -4.03 -17.68 2.57
N GLY A 40 -4.23 -16.47 3.11
CA GLY A 40 -3.39 -15.93 4.19
C GLY A 40 -3.22 -14.42 4.15
N GLU A 41 -2.18 -13.92 4.81
CA GLU A 41 -1.79 -12.52 4.76
C GLU A 41 -0.75 -12.30 3.67
N ILE A 42 -0.91 -11.24 2.89
CA ILE A 42 0.07 -10.78 1.91
C ILE A 42 0.66 -9.46 2.39
N ILE A 43 1.97 -9.33 2.27
CA ILE A 43 2.72 -8.17 2.74
C ILE A 43 3.33 -7.44 1.56
N TYR A 44 2.95 -6.19 1.37
CA TYR A 44 3.64 -5.23 0.52
C TYR A 44 4.63 -4.45 1.37
N LEU A 45 5.92 -4.66 1.10
CA LEU A 45 7.02 -3.99 1.78
C LEU A 45 7.72 -3.04 0.82
N PHE A 46 7.66 -1.74 1.12
CA PHE A 46 8.35 -0.68 0.41
C PHE A 46 9.57 -0.26 1.23
N GLU A 47 10.76 -0.25 0.61
CA GLU A 47 12.03 0.02 1.30
C GLU A 47 12.83 1.11 0.57
N GLU A 48 13.69 1.82 1.31
CA GLU A 48 14.42 2.99 0.83
C GLU A 48 13.45 4.02 0.21
N CYS A 49 12.43 4.40 0.98
CA CYS A 49 11.39 5.33 0.56
C CYS A 49 11.86 6.79 0.60
N TYR A 50 11.46 7.56 -0.41
CA TYR A 50 11.83 8.97 -0.58
C TYR A 50 10.65 9.92 -0.47
N LYS A 51 9.45 9.44 -0.75
CA LYS A 51 8.22 10.22 -0.65
C LYS A 51 7.08 9.29 -0.25
N ILE A 52 6.39 9.64 0.82
CA ILE A 52 5.22 8.93 1.31
C ILE A 52 4.13 9.98 1.52
N ASN A 53 2.97 9.77 0.92
CA ASN A 53 1.79 10.59 1.14
C ASN A 53 0.61 9.67 1.43
N ILE A 54 -0.05 9.93 2.56
CA ILE A 54 -1.21 9.18 3.02
C ILE A 54 -2.34 10.20 3.16
N GLU A 55 -3.27 10.16 2.23
CA GLU A 55 -4.43 11.06 2.22
C GLU A 55 -5.68 10.26 2.58
N HIS A 56 -6.47 10.78 3.50
CA HIS A 56 -7.75 10.19 3.90
C HIS A 56 -8.88 11.15 3.55
N ALA A 57 -9.98 10.64 3.01
CA ALA A 57 -11.17 11.44 2.76
C ALA A 57 -11.65 12.12 4.06
N ILE A 58 -11.89 13.44 4.01
CA ILE A 58 -12.23 14.27 5.18
C ILE A 58 -13.69 14.02 5.60
N GLU A 59 -14.54 13.73 4.62
CA GLU A 59 -15.95 13.41 4.76
C GLU A 59 -16.21 12.02 5.36
N TYR A 60 -15.18 11.18 5.48
CA TYR A 60 -15.34 9.83 6.01
C TYR A 60 -15.58 9.86 7.53
N PRO A 61 -16.69 9.30 8.04
CA PRO A 61 -17.00 9.32 9.46
C PRO A 61 -15.93 8.65 10.31
N LYS A 62 -15.51 9.30 11.40
CA LYS A 62 -14.52 8.78 12.38
C LYS A 62 -15.14 8.67 13.77
N ASP A 63 -16.37 8.18 13.82
CA ASP A 63 -17.14 8.07 15.06
C ASP A 63 -16.51 7.11 16.07
N ILE A 64 -15.77 6.11 15.58
CA ILE A 64 -15.03 5.13 16.39
C ILE A 64 -13.54 5.23 16.04
N PRO A 65 -12.64 5.39 17.03
CA PRO A 65 -11.21 5.34 16.78
C PRO A 65 -10.81 4.02 16.11
N SER A 66 -10.03 4.09 15.02
CA SER A 66 -9.67 2.88 14.26
C SER A 66 -8.97 1.79 15.10
N LYS A 67 -8.24 2.18 16.15
CA LYS A 67 -7.59 1.26 17.10
C LYS A 67 -8.57 0.41 17.93
N GLU A 68 -9.84 0.81 18.00
CA GLU A 68 -10.90 0.13 18.76
C GLU A 68 -11.77 -0.75 17.86
N LEU A 69 -11.60 -0.65 16.53
CA LEU A 69 -12.31 -1.50 15.59
C LEU A 69 -11.80 -2.94 15.70
N LYS A 70 -12.72 -3.90 15.69
CA LYS A 70 -12.37 -5.31 15.44
C LYS A 70 -11.96 -5.47 13.97
N THR A 71 -11.16 -6.48 13.65
CA THR A 71 -10.74 -6.77 12.27
C THR A 71 -11.89 -6.81 11.27
N THR A 72 -13.01 -7.44 11.64
CA THR A 72 -14.21 -7.53 10.78
C THR A 72 -14.91 -6.19 10.55
N GLN A 73 -14.59 -5.16 11.34
CA GLN A 73 -15.12 -3.81 11.24
C GLN A 73 -14.16 -2.85 10.53
N ILE A 74 -12.94 -3.29 10.19
CA ILE A 74 -11.98 -2.46 9.45
C ILE A 74 -12.52 -2.25 8.03
N PRO A 75 -12.84 -1.00 7.64
CA PRO A 75 -13.55 -0.72 6.41
C PRO A 75 -12.60 -0.36 5.24
N TYR A 76 -11.33 -0.76 5.34
CA TYR A 76 -10.29 -0.39 4.40
C TYR A 76 -10.01 -1.57 3.48
N PHE A 77 -10.28 -1.38 2.19
CA PHE A 77 -10.12 -2.40 1.18
C PHE A 77 -9.27 -1.87 0.03
N MET A 78 -8.33 -2.70 -0.42
CA MET A 78 -7.54 -2.44 -1.62
C MET A 78 -8.44 -2.49 -2.84
N GLN A 79 -8.43 -1.43 -3.64
CA GLN A 79 -9.24 -1.33 -4.85
C GLN A 79 -8.39 -1.28 -6.12
N ASP A 80 -7.22 -0.66 -6.03
CA ASP A 80 -6.34 -0.47 -7.18
C ASP A 80 -4.89 -0.29 -6.75
N VAL A 81 -3.95 -0.84 -7.53
CA VAL A 81 -2.51 -0.73 -7.31
C VAL A 81 -1.82 -0.41 -8.63
N GLU A 82 -1.47 0.85 -8.84
CA GLU A 82 -0.65 1.27 -9.96
C GLU A 82 0.82 1.31 -9.56
N VAL A 83 1.69 0.73 -10.40
CA VAL A 83 3.14 0.88 -10.27
C VAL A 83 3.77 1.38 -11.57
N ASN A 84 4.58 2.43 -11.43
CA ASN A 84 5.32 3.04 -12.52
C ASN A 84 6.81 3.15 -12.18
N THR A 85 7.60 3.36 -13.22
CA THR A 85 9.01 3.75 -13.07
C THR A 85 9.13 5.25 -13.24
N ILE A 86 9.89 5.91 -12.37
CA ILE A 86 10.33 7.29 -12.58
C ILE A 86 11.86 7.37 -12.63
N LEU A 87 12.37 8.32 -13.41
CA LEU A 87 13.80 8.61 -13.55
C LEU A 87 14.09 9.96 -12.91
N SER A 88 15.14 10.03 -12.11
CA SER A 88 15.68 11.28 -11.59
C SER A 88 17.21 11.25 -11.74
N GLY A 89 17.70 11.94 -12.78
CA GLY A 89 19.07 11.75 -13.26
C GLY A 89 19.27 10.33 -13.76
N ASP A 90 20.37 9.69 -13.33
CA ASP A 90 20.71 8.31 -13.71
C ASP A 90 20.07 7.25 -12.79
N LYS A 91 19.25 7.66 -11.82
CA LYS A 91 18.62 6.77 -10.85
C LYS A 91 17.18 6.46 -11.24
N LYS A 92 16.82 5.19 -11.09
CA LYS A 92 15.49 4.64 -11.32
C LYS A 92 14.78 4.39 -9.98
N TYR A 93 13.53 4.80 -9.87
CA TYR A 93 12.69 4.60 -8.70
C TYR A 93 11.35 3.97 -9.10
N LEU A 94 10.68 3.38 -8.13
CA LEU A 94 9.32 2.88 -8.26
C LEU A 94 8.37 3.92 -7.67
N GLU A 95 7.35 4.29 -8.45
CA GLU A 95 6.24 5.12 -8.00
C GLU A 95 5.00 4.23 -7.87
N PHE A 96 4.39 4.25 -6.70
CA PHE A 96 3.15 3.53 -6.40
C PHE A 96 2.03 4.52 -6.13
N LYS A 97 0.85 4.21 -6.68
CA LYS A 97 -0.44 4.80 -6.31
C LYS A 97 -1.36 3.67 -5.94
N ILE A 98 -1.85 3.69 -4.72
CA ILE A 98 -2.68 2.63 -4.17
C ILE A 98 -3.96 3.25 -3.64
N ASN A 99 -5.08 2.74 -4.13
CA ASN A 99 -6.40 3.12 -3.65
C ASN A 99 -6.84 2.12 -2.57
N ILE A 100 -6.93 2.61 -1.33
CA ILE A 100 -7.38 1.87 -0.16
C ILE A 100 -8.59 2.60 0.41
N TYR A 101 -9.69 2.68 -0.34
CA TYR A 101 -10.81 3.57 0.00
C TYR A 101 -11.17 3.49 1.50
N PRO A 102 -11.24 4.63 2.22
CA PRO A 102 -11.20 6.03 1.78
C PRO A 102 -9.79 6.67 1.78
N ILE A 103 -8.73 5.87 1.81
CA ILE A 103 -7.33 6.29 1.82
C ILE A 103 -6.74 6.22 0.41
N LYS A 104 -5.97 7.24 0.03
CA LYS A 104 -5.08 7.23 -1.13
C LYS A 104 -3.65 7.21 -0.64
N LEU A 105 -2.91 6.20 -1.06
CA LEU A 105 -1.51 6.02 -0.69
C LEU A 105 -0.62 6.26 -1.91
N TYR A 106 0.35 7.14 -1.76
CA TYR A 106 1.36 7.43 -2.78
C TYR A 106 2.75 7.22 -2.19
N ILE A 107 3.57 6.40 -2.85
CA ILE A 107 4.92 6.06 -2.39
C ILE A 107 5.91 6.17 -3.55
N ILE A 108 7.07 6.78 -3.29
CA ILE A 108 8.26 6.62 -4.13
C ILE A 108 9.31 5.88 -3.31
N CYS A 109 9.79 4.75 -3.82
CA CYS A 109 10.82 3.94 -3.18
C CYS A 109 11.80 3.37 -4.22
N LYS A 110 12.90 2.77 -3.77
CA LYS A 110 13.81 2.03 -4.68
C LYS A 110 13.51 0.54 -4.71
N LYS A 111 13.01 -0.01 -3.61
CA LYS A 111 12.82 -1.44 -3.42
C LYS A 111 11.39 -1.73 -3.01
N PHE A 112 10.88 -2.83 -3.54
CA PHE A 112 9.55 -3.32 -3.25
C PHE A 112 9.56 -4.84 -3.27
N ASN A 113 8.97 -5.44 -2.24
CA ASN A 113 8.85 -6.87 -2.07
C ASN A 113 7.39 -7.24 -1.75
N ILE A 114 6.96 -8.39 -2.26
CA ILE A 114 5.70 -9.04 -1.90
C ILE A 114 6.08 -10.31 -1.13
N CYS A 115 5.57 -10.48 0.09
CA CYS A 115 5.82 -11.63 0.95
C CYS A 115 4.52 -12.31 1.37
#